data_AF-A0A932QJ54-F1
#
_entry.id   AF-A0A932QJ54-F1
#
_cell.length_a   1.000
_cell.length_b   1.000
_cell.length_c   1.000
_cell.angle_alpha   90.00
_cell.angle_beta   90.00
_cell.angle_gamma   90.00
#
_symmetry.space_group_name_H-M   'P 1'
#
loop_
_entity.id
_entity.type
_entity.pdbx_description
1 polymer ?
#
loop_
_entity_poly.entity_id
_entity_poly.type
_entity_poly.pdbx_seq_one_letter_code
_entity_poly.pdbx_strand_id
1 'polypeptide(L)'
;MTITVSISQFRQNVSDYLDKVRDGYRVILRDAKKDEIVASIVPEKRFDPEAYKAMLDRVAGSISAKDHPEWATPAKISKWLRKIRKANERHFHVPA
;
A
#
# COMPACT_ATOMS: atom_id res chain seq x y z
N MET A 1 8.96 2.26 -13.61
CA MET A 1 8.98 3.35 -14.60
C MET A 1 7.59 3.49 -15.25
N THR A 2 7.23 4.66 -15.77
CA THR A 2 5.88 4.94 -16.30
C THR A 2 5.94 5.31 -17.78
N ILE A 3 5.05 4.74 -18.58
CA ILE A 3 4.92 4.96 -20.02
C ILE A 3 3.50 5.45 -20.28
N THR A 4 3.34 6.59 -20.96
CA THR A 4 2.03 7.11 -21.35
C THR A 4 1.86 6.92 -22.85
N VAL A 5 0.75 6.32 -23.28
CA VAL A 5 0.48 5.99 -24.68
C VAL A 5 -0.96 6.30 -25.04
N SER A 6 -1.20 6.58 -26.32
CA SER A 6 -2.58 6.71 -26.80
C SER A 6 -3.26 5.35 -26.90
N ILE A 7 -4.58 5.32 -26.79
CA ILE A 7 -5.37 4.09 -26.97
C ILE A 7 -5.07 3.43 -28.33
N SER A 8 -4.90 4.22 -29.39
CA SER A 8 -4.56 3.72 -30.73
C SER A 8 -3.20 3.04 -30.77
N GLN A 9 -2.17 3.65 -30.17
CA GLN A 9 -0.82 3.05 -30.08
C GLN A 9 -0.83 1.77 -29.25
N PHE A 10 -1.56 1.76 -28.14
CA PHE A 10 -1.72 0.58 -27.31
C PHE A 10 -2.36 -0.56 -28.10
N ARG A 11 -3.48 -0.30 -28.79
CA ARG A 11 -4.18 -1.32 -29.61
C ARG A 11 -3.29 -1.94 -30.69
N GLN A 12 -2.40 -1.16 -31.30
CA GLN A 12 -1.51 -1.66 -32.36
C GLN A 12 -0.38 -2.54 -31.81
N ASN A 13 0.05 -2.33 -30.57
CA ASN A 13 1.23 -2.98 -29.99
C ASN A 13 0.93 -3.55 -28.58
N VAL A 14 -0.26 -4.14 -28.40
CA VAL A 14 -0.74 -4.58 -27.07
C VAL A 14 0.27 -5.50 -26.40
N SER A 15 0.79 -6.49 -27.13
CA SER A 15 1.75 -7.48 -26.62
C SER A 15 3.00 -6.81 -26.03
N ASP A 16 3.62 -5.88 -26.77
CA ASP A 16 4.83 -5.18 -26.33
C ASP A 16 4.61 -4.38 -25.05
N TYR A 17 3.44 -3.74 -24.92
CA TYR A 17 3.09 -3.01 -23.71
C TYR A 17 2.80 -3.94 -22.53
N LEU A 18 2.19 -5.10 -22.77
CA LEU A 18 1.98 -6.11 -21.73
C LEU A 18 3.31 -6.74 -21.28
N ASP A 19 4.27 -6.97 -22.19
CA ASP A 19 5.61 -7.41 -21.84
C ASP A 19 6.32 -6.37 -20.96
N LYS A 20 6.22 -5.08 -21.30
CA LYS A 20 6.73 -4.01 -20.44
C LYS A 20 6.03 -3.99 -19.08
N VAL A 21 4.71 -4.22 -19.03
CA VAL A 21 3.99 -4.35 -17.76
C VAL A 21 4.53 -5.51 -16.93
N ARG A 22 4.75 -6.68 -17.55
CA ARG A 22 5.37 -7.85 -16.89
C ARG A 22 6.75 -7.51 -16.31
N ASP A 23 7.53 -6.69 -17.01
CA ASP A 23 8.86 -6.25 -16.58
C ASP A 23 8.82 -5.12 -15.51
N GLY A 24 7.63 -4.74 -15.03
CA GLY A 24 7.46 -3.79 -13.93
C GLY A 24 7.12 -2.35 -14.34
N TYR A 25 6.85 -2.10 -15.62
CA TYR A 25 6.43 -0.77 -16.09
C TYR A 25 4.94 -0.52 -15.81
N ARG A 26 4.58 0.72 -15.55
CA ARG A 26 3.19 1.19 -15.53
C ARG A 26 2.86 1.79 -16.90
N VAL A 27 1.84 1.28 -17.57
CA VAL A 27 1.35 1.83 -18.85
C VAL A 27 0.08 2.63 -18.59
N ILE A 28 0.09 3.91 -18.93
CA ILE A 28 -1.04 4.84 -18.81
C ILE A 28 -1.65 5.00 -20.21
N LEU A 29 -2.96 4.75 -20.32
CA LEU A 29 -3.74 4.91 -21.54
C LEU A 29 -4.39 6.29 -21.55
N ARG A 30 -4.07 7.09 -22.55
CA ARG A 30 -4.64 8.43 -22.78
C ARG A 30 -5.55 8.42 -24.01
N ASP A 31 -6.72 9.05 -23.89
CA ASP A 31 -7.51 9.42 -25.05
C ASP A 31 -6.93 10.72 -25.63
N ALA A 32 -6.27 10.62 -26.79
CA ALA A 32 -5.67 11.76 -27.46
C ALA A 32 -6.71 12.79 -27.96
N LYS A 33 -7.97 12.38 -28.15
CA LYS A 33 -9.03 13.29 -28.64
C LYS A 33 -9.64 14.13 -27.52
N LYS A 34 -9.69 13.58 -26.31
CA LYS A 34 -10.27 14.23 -25.11
C LYS A 34 -9.22 14.71 -24.12
N ASP A 35 -7.95 14.47 -24.43
CA ASP A 35 -6.76 14.80 -23.63
C ASP A 35 -6.76 14.19 -22.21
N GLU A 36 -7.56 13.15 -21.97
CA GLU A 36 -7.81 12.55 -20.66
C GLU A 36 -7.11 11.20 -20.47
N ILE A 37 -6.75 10.88 -19.23
CA ILE A 37 -6.27 9.54 -18.85
C ILE A 37 -7.49 8.64 -18.64
N VAL A 38 -7.57 7.55 -19.39
CA VAL A 38 -8.71 6.62 -19.36
C VAL A 38 -8.43 5.43 -18.45
N ALA A 39 -7.20 4.93 -18.43
CA ALA A 39 -6.84 3.77 -17.61
C ALA A 39 -5.33 3.71 -17.33
N SER A 40 -4.95 2.88 -16.36
CA SER A 40 -3.56 2.45 -16.20
C SER A 40 -3.46 0.96 -15.98
N ILE A 41 -2.53 0.32 -16.69
CA ILE A 41 -2.19 -1.09 -16.57
C ILE A 41 -0.90 -1.16 -15.75
N VAL A 42 -0.96 -1.93 -14.67
CA VAL A 42 0.16 -2.15 -13.75
C VAL A 42 0.39 -3.66 -13.60
N PRO A 43 1.64 -4.08 -13.33
CA PRO A 43 1.90 -5.47 -13.00
C PRO A 43 1.06 -5.87 -11.81
N GLU A 44 0.40 -7.02 -11.92
CA GLU A 44 -0.20 -7.65 -10.76
C GLU A 44 0.95 -8.10 -9.84
N LYS A 45 0.99 -7.55 -8.63
CA LYS A 45 1.94 -8.02 -7.62
C LYS A 45 1.53 -9.44 -7.22
N ARG A 46 2.24 -10.43 -7.76
CA ARG A 46 2.13 -11.79 -7.25
C ARG A 46 2.64 -11.81 -5.82
N PHE A 47 1.84 -12.38 -4.93
CA PHE A 47 2.28 -12.64 -3.57
C PHE A 47 3.47 -13.61 -3.63
N ASP A 48 4.60 -13.20 -3.08
CA ASP A 48 5.79 -14.01 -2.91
C ASP A 48 5.88 -14.41 -1.43
N PRO A 49 5.46 -15.63 -1.06
CA PRO A 49 5.45 -16.07 0.33
C PRO A 49 6.85 -16.10 0.95
N GLU A 50 7.88 -16.40 0.18
CA GLU A 50 9.26 -16.51 0.68
C GLU A 50 9.86 -15.13 0.93
N ALA A 51 9.69 -14.19 -0.01
CA ALA A 51 10.10 -12.81 0.21
C ALA A 51 9.33 -12.16 1.37
N TYR A 52 8.04 -12.47 1.51
CA TYR A 52 7.22 -12.01 2.62
C TYR A 52 7.70 -12.60 3.96
N LYS A 53 7.99 -13.90 4.01
CA LYS A 53 8.53 -14.55 5.21
C LYS A 53 9.90 -14.00 5.59
N ALA A 54 10.81 -13.81 4.62
CA ALA A 54 12.11 -13.21 4.87
C ALA A 54 12.01 -11.77 5.38
N MET A 55 11.02 -10.99 4.88
CA MET A 55 10.70 -9.68 5.44
C MET A 55 10.24 -9.80 6.89
N LEU A 56 9.30 -10.71 7.19
CA LEU A 56 8.81 -10.95 8.56
C LEU A 56 9.95 -11.32 9.51
N ASP A 57 10.83 -12.23 9.10
CA ASP A 57 11.98 -12.66 9.90
C ASP A 57 12.96 -11.50 10.14
N ARG A 58 13.18 -10.62 9.15
CA ARG A 58 14.00 -9.41 9.31
C ARG A 58 13.41 -8.42 10.30
N VAL A 59 12.09 -8.23 10.29
CA VAL A 59 11.42 -7.28 11.20
C VAL A 59 11.00 -7.93 12.52
N ALA A 60 11.10 -9.25 12.66
CA ALA A 60 10.80 -9.97 13.89
C ALA A 60 11.70 -9.45 15.01
N GLY A 61 11.08 -9.08 16.13
CA GLY A 61 11.79 -8.49 17.27
C GLY A 61 12.11 -7.00 17.16
N SER A 62 11.81 -6.33 16.03
CA SER A 62 11.87 -4.85 15.94
C SER A 62 10.84 -4.18 16.85
N ILE A 63 9.73 -4.87 17.13
CA ILE A 63 8.75 -4.52 18.14
C ILE A 63 8.95 -5.50 19.28
N SER A 64 9.56 -5.04 20.37
CA SER A 64 9.88 -5.87 21.53
C SER A 64 9.26 -5.30 22.81
N ALA A 65 8.88 -6.18 23.74
CA ALA A 65 8.42 -5.75 25.07
C ALA A 65 9.53 -5.04 25.87
N LYS A 66 10.80 -5.17 25.47
CA LYS A 66 11.92 -4.44 26.07
C LYS A 66 11.88 -2.95 25.72
N ASP A 67 11.46 -2.63 24.50
CA ASP A 67 11.33 -1.25 24.01
C ASP A 67 9.98 -0.61 24.40
N HIS A 68 9.06 -1.43 24.92
CA HIS A 68 7.73 -1.02 25.39
C HIS A 68 7.51 -1.44 26.85
N PRO A 69 8.02 -0.67 27.84
CA PRO A 69 7.86 -0.99 29.25
C PRO A 69 6.40 -1.04 29.73
N GLU A 70 5.48 -0.40 29.00
CA GLU A 70 4.03 -0.52 29.14
C GLU A 70 3.50 -1.94 28.87
N TRP A 71 4.26 -2.79 28.16
CA TRP A 71 3.86 -4.16 27.83
C TRP A 71 4.36 -5.19 28.84
N ALA A 72 5.15 -4.77 29.82
CA ALA A 72 5.80 -5.68 30.77
C ALA A 72 4.81 -6.50 31.63
N THR A 73 3.57 -6.02 31.84
CA THR A 73 2.54 -6.77 32.58
C THR A 73 1.14 -6.53 32.01
N PRO A 74 0.19 -7.48 32.17
CA PRO A 74 -1.20 -7.30 31.74
C PRO A 74 -1.87 -6.03 32.30
N ALA A 75 -1.52 -5.65 33.53
CA ALA A 75 -2.02 -4.43 34.17
C ALA A 75 -1.51 -3.16 33.49
N LYS A 76 -0.21 -3.13 33.11
CA LYS A 76 0.39 -2.00 32.39
C LYS A 76 -0.17 -1.89 30.97
N ILE A 77 -0.37 -3.01 30.28
CA ILE A 77 -1.02 -3.06 28.95
C ILE A 77 -2.41 -2.45 29.05
N SER A 78 -3.22 -2.91 30.02
CA SER A 78 -4.57 -2.40 30.24
C SER A 78 -4.59 -0.89 30.51
N LYS A 79 -3.64 -0.38 31.32
CA LYS A 79 -3.51 1.05 31.61
C LYS A 79 -3.10 1.84 30.36
N TRP A 80 -2.17 1.32 29.57
CA TRP A 80 -1.70 1.91 28.33
C TRP A 80 -2.81 1.99 27.27
N LEU A 81 -3.55 0.89 27.05
CA LEU A 81 -4.68 0.86 26.13
C LEU A 81 -5.78 1.86 26.52
N ARG A 82 -6.10 1.98 27.82
CA ARG A 82 -7.06 2.99 28.30
C ARG A 82 -6.59 4.42 28.02
N LYS A 83 -5.30 4.70 28.22
CA LYS A 83 -4.71 6.01 27.93
C LYS A 83 -4.80 6.34 26.43
N ILE A 84 -4.42 5.40 25.56
CA ILE A 84 -4.50 5.56 24.10
C ILE A 84 -5.94 5.77 23.65
N ARG A 85 -6.87 4.96 24.17
CA ARG A 85 -8.29 5.07 23.84
C ARG A 85 -8.82 6.46 24.18
N LYS A 86 -8.56 6.96 25.39
CA LYS A 86 -8.98 8.30 25.82
C LYS A 86 -8.35 9.42 24.97
N ALA A 87 -7.08 9.29 24.59
CA ALA A 87 -6.40 10.27 23.75
C ALA A 87 -6.95 10.32 22.31
N ASN A 88 -7.54 9.22 21.84
CA ASN A 88 -8.11 9.10 20.49
C ASN A 88 -9.66 9.07 20.51
N GLU A 89 -10.28 9.38 21.65
CA GLU A 89 -11.73 9.50 21.71
C GLU A 89 -12.16 10.68 20.83
N ARG A 90 -13.12 10.42 19.93
CA ARG A 90 -13.68 11.46 19.08
C ARG A 90 -14.49 12.41 19.95
N HIS A 91 -14.12 13.68 19.95
CA HIS A 91 -14.95 14.73 20.53
C HIS A 91 -16.08 15.04 19.54
N PHE A 92 -17.27 14.48 19.80
CA PHE A 92 -18.47 14.90 19.09
C PHE A 92 -18.97 16.18 19.74
N HIS A 93 -18.85 17.30 19.01
CA HIS A 93 -19.47 18.55 19.42
C HIS A 93 -20.98 18.42 19.19
N VAL A 94 -21.75 18.30 20.27
CA VAL A 94 -23.20 18.42 20.20
C VAL A 94 -23.51 19.90 20.48
N PRO A 95 -23.98 20.67 19.49
CA PRO A 95 -24.38 22.06 19.71
C PRO A 95 -25.58 22.08 20.65
N ALA A 96 -25.53 23.00 21.62
CA ALA A 96 -26.61 23.27 22.58
C ALA A 96 -27.80 23.96 21.90
#